data_AF-A0A7S2Q0L5-F1
#
_entry.id   AF-A0A7S2Q0L5-F1
#
_cell.length_a   1.000
_cell.length_b   1.000
_cell.length_c   1.000
_cell.angle_alpha   90.00
_cell.angle_beta   90.00
_cell.angle_gamma   90.00
#
_symmetry.space_group_name_H-M   'P 1'
#
loop_
_entity.id
_entity.type
_entity.pdbx_description
1 polymer ?
#
loop_
_entity_poly.entity_id
_entity_poly.type
_entity_poly.pdbx_seq_one_letter_code
_entity_poly.pdbx_strand_id
1 'polypeptide(L)'
;RPEHSPFAEALRSARYTLVVPNAACSIYTRIWCVYEAYLSYSWGKEITTATRSEREPWARAGLAVLSFVAAAIVGFCLLRDRCFPMNNHAEIALSIVISVCLTGTIVFRPSTKSGVINHVGAATCGAFMACSRNANLCGTSDYAMGCMTLLSGVPGETRARGSLVMFFLAGFFFVFREADRVWARCAARGAAQ
;
A
#
# COMPACT_ATOMS: atom_id res chain seq x y z
N ARG A 1 41.22 14.43 -29.43
CA ARG A 1 40.81 13.17 -28.75
C ARG A 1 39.65 13.49 -27.82
N PRO A 2 38.69 12.58 -27.59
CA PRO A 2 37.54 12.84 -26.72
C PRO A 2 37.92 13.20 -25.28
N GLU A 3 39.09 12.72 -24.83
CA GLU A 3 39.73 13.00 -23.53
C GLU A 3 40.04 14.48 -23.27
N HIS A 4 40.16 15.29 -24.33
CA HIS A 4 40.40 16.74 -24.25
C HIS A 4 39.16 17.55 -24.67
N SER A 5 38.00 16.90 -24.71
CA SER A 5 36.75 17.64 -24.90
C SER A 5 36.47 18.51 -23.68
N PRO A 6 35.75 19.64 -23.83
CA PRO A 6 35.37 20.49 -22.70
C PRO A 6 34.59 19.71 -21.62
N PHE A 7 33.84 18.68 -22.01
CA PHE A 7 33.15 17.78 -21.08
C PHE A 7 34.12 16.90 -20.28
N ALA A 8 35.13 16.31 -20.92
CA ALA A 8 36.14 15.51 -20.25
C ALA A 8 36.98 16.36 -19.29
N GLU A 9 37.31 17.60 -19.65
CA GLU A 9 38.03 18.52 -18.77
C GLU A 9 37.19 18.93 -17.56
N ALA A 10 35.90 19.22 -17.75
CA ALA A 10 34.98 19.47 -16.66
C ALA A 10 34.88 18.26 -15.73
N LEU A 11 34.70 17.06 -16.29
CA LEU A 11 34.67 15.80 -15.53
C LEU A 11 35.98 15.56 -14.78
N ARG A 12 37.14 15.86 -15.39
CA ARG A 12 38.46 15.74 -14.77
C ARG A 12 38.59 16.65 -13.55
N SER A 13 38.02 17.85 -13.60
CA SER A 13 38.00 18.80 -12.48
C SER A 13 37.02 18.42 -11.36
N ALA A 14 35.98 17.63 -11.65
CA ALA A 14 34.98 17.22 -10.67
C ALA A 14 35.53 16.20 -9.66
N ARG A 15 35.08 16.22 -8.40
CA ARG A 15 35.51 15.23 -7.38
C ARG A 15 34.73 13.92 -7.44
N TYR A 16 33.47 14.00 -7.85
CA TYR A 16 32.51 12.90 -7.86
C TYR A 16 31.82 12.84 -9.21
N THR A 17 31.37 11.65 -9.60
CA THR A 17 30.51 11.45 -10.77
C THR A 17 29.17 10.94 -10.30
N LEU A 18 28.11 11.71 -10.53
CA LEU A 18 26.73 11.30 -10.25
C LEU A 18 26.08 10.76 -11.53
N VAL A 19 25.74 9.48 -11.52
CA VAL A 19 25.02 8.82 -12.60
C VAL A 19 23.53 8.91 -12.29
N VAL A 20 22.78 9.64 -13.10
CA VAL A 20 21.33 9.77 -12.95
C VAL A 20 20.63 8.87 -13.95
N PRO A 21 20.12 7.69 -13.53
CA PRO A 21 19.37 6.82 -14.43
C PRO A 21 18.07 7.52 -14.88
N ASN A 22 17.77 7.43 -16.17
CA ASN A 22 16.53 7.96 -16.74
C ASN A 22 15.56 6.80 -17.01
N ALA A 23 14.25 7.02 -16.81
CA ALA A 23 13.22 6.05 -17.16
C ALA A 23 13.11 5.80 -18.68
N ALA A 24 13.57 6.74 -19.51
CA ALA A 24 13.45 6.64 -20.96
C ALA A 24 14.57 5.81 -21.63
N CYS A 25 15.76 5.76 -21.04
CA CYS A 25 16.90 5.05 -21.61
C CYS A 25 17.92 4.64 -20.55
N SER A 26 18.54 3.48 -20.75
CA SER A 26 19.67 3.04 -19.92
C SER A 26 20.92 3.84 -20.28
N ILE A 27 21.74 4.15 -19.28
CA ILE A 27 23.06 4.76 -19.44
C ILE A 27 23.95 3.95 -20.40
N TYR A 28 23.80 2.62 -20.43
CA TYR A 28 24.59 1.74 -21.30
C TYR A 28 24.22 1.84 -22.78
N THR A 29 23.05 2.39 -23.12
CA THR A 29 22.67 2.59 -24.52
C THR A 29 23.18 3.91 -25.09
N ARG A 30 23.75 4.80 -24.25
CA ARG A 30 24.30 6.09 -24.68
C ARG A 30 25.83 6.07 -24.64
N ILE A 31 26.45 5.96 -25.81
CA ILE A 31 27.91 5.82 -25.94
C ILE A 31 28.70 6.89 -25.18
N TRP A 32 28.25 8.14 -25.20
CA TRP A 32 28.89 9.24 -24.45
C TRP A 32 28.81 9.04 -22.94
N CYS A 33 27.67 8.60 -22.40
CA CYS A 33 27.50 8.34 -20.97
C CYS A 33 28.39 7.18 -20.50
N VAL A 34 28.51 6.12 -21.30
CA VAL A 34 29.42 5.00 -21.02
C VAL A 34 30.87 5.46 -21.01
N TYR A 35 31.25 6.29 -21.99
CA TYR A 35 32.60 6.84 -22.07
C TYR A 35 32.94 7.76 -20.88
N GLU A 36 32.00 8.61 -20.45
CA GLU A 36 32.15 9.46 -19.26
C GLU A 36 32.27 8.64 -17.96
N ALA A 37 31.47 7.58 -17.82
CA ALA A 37 31.57 6.65 -16.70
C ALA A 37 32.93 5.93 -16.70
N TYR A 38 33.42 5.50 -17.87
CA TYR A 38 34.74 4.89 -18.03
C TYR A 38 35.89 5.84 -17.67
N LEU A 39 35.82 7.11 -18.10
CA LEU A 39 36.82 8.13 -17.72
C LEU A 39 36.81 8.37 -16.21
N SER A 40 35.63 8.48 -15.61
CA SER A 40 35.49 8.65 -14.16
C SER A 40 36.13 7.50 -13.38
N TYR A 41 35.88 6.26 -13.82
CA TYR A 41 36.48 5.05 -13.26
C TYR A 41 38.01 5.06 -13.43
N SER A 42 38.49 5.34 -14.63
CA SER A 42 39.93 5.38 -14.96
C SER A 42 40.68 6.44 -14.16
N TRP A 43 40.02 7.53 -13.80
CA TRP A 43 40.57 8.61 -12.97
C TRP A 43 40.38 8.38 -11.46
N GLY A 44 39.88 7.22 -11.03
CA GLY A 44 39.69 6.89 -9.61
C GLY A 44 38.65 7.77 -8.91
N LYS A 45 37.67 8.33 -9.65
CA LYS A 45 36.61 9.15 -9.07
C LYS A 45 35.55 8.26 -8.45
N GLU A 46 34.96 8.71 -7.34
CA GLU A 46 33.81 8.03 -6.75
C GLU A 46 32.58 8.25 -7.63
N ILE A 47 32.05 7.13 -8.13
CA ILE A 47 30.85 7.09 -8.96
C ILE A 47 29.68 6.72 -8.07
N THR A 48 28.73 7.63 -7.93
CA THR A 48 27.48 7.40 -7.20
C THR A 48 26.32 7.37 -8.19
N THR A 49 25.35 6.49 -7.96
CA THR A 49 24.14 6.44 -8.78
C THR A 49 22.99 7.07 -8.01
N ALA A 50 22.31 8.03 -8.63
CA ALA A 50 21.14 8.65 -8.01
C ALA A 50 20.04 7.59 -7.85
N THR A 51 19.74 7.23 -6.60
CA THR A 51 18.59 6.39 -6.27
C THR A 51 17.36 7.27 -6.05
N ARG A 52 16.21 6.84 -6.56
CA ARG A 52 14.96 7.50 -6.23
C ARG A 52 14.64 7.32 -4.75
N SER A 53 14.19 8.38 -4.09
CA SER A 53 13.77 8.36 -2.68
C SER A 53 12.78 7.22 -2.40
N GLU A 54 13.14 6.34 -1.47
CA GLU A 54 12.33 5.20 -0.97
C GLU A 54 11.06 5.63 -0.21
N ARG A 55 10.81 6.94 -0.06
CA ARG A 55 9.65 7.46 0.68
C ARG A 55 8.30 7.23 -0.04
N GLU A 56 8.30 7.08 -1.36
CA GLU A 56 7.05 6.92 -2.13
C GLU A 56 6.27 5.62 -1.78
N PRO A 57 6.91 4.44 -1.61
CA PRO A 57 6.26 3.24 -1.07
C PRO A 57 5.55 3.48 0.26
N TRP A 58 6.26 4.04 1.22
CA TRP A 58 5.73 4.24 2.57
C TRP A 58 4.61 5.27 2.60
N ALA A 59 4.68 6.33 1.78
CA ALA A 59 3.61 7.31 1.67
C ALA A 59 2.31 6.68 1.14
N ARG A 60 2.40 5.78 0.15
CA ARG A 60 1.22 5.10 -0.42
C ARG A 60 0.63 4.05 0.52
N ALA A 61 1.47 3.24 1.16
CA ALA A 61 1.02 2.31 2.19
C ALA A 61 0.37 3.08 3.37
N GLY A 62 0.98 4.19 3.77
CA GLY A 62 0.44 5.10 4.78
C GLY A 62 -0.93 5.67 4.41
N LEU A 63 -1.17 5.98 3.14
CA LEU A 63 -2.48 6.42 2.66
C LEU A 63 -3.55 5.32 2.81
N ALA A 64 -3.19 4.04 2.63
CA ALA A 64 -4.11 2.93 2.84
C ALA A 64 -4.45 2.76 4.33
N VAL A 65 -3.46 2.87 5.21
CA VAL A 65 -3.68 2.92 6.67
C VAL A 65 -4.58 4.10 7.04
N LEU A 66 -4.33 5.29 6.50
CA LEU A 66 -5.13 6.47 6.74
C LEU A 66 -6.59 6.27 6.30
N SER A 67 -6.83 5.61 5.16
CA SER A 67 -8.20 5.29 4.71
C SER A 67 -8.94 4.34 5.66
N PHE A 68 -8.25 3.33 6.21
CA PHE A 68 -8.81 2.44 7.22
C PHE A 68 -9.15 3.19 8.52
N VAL A 69 -8.20 3.95 9.05
CA VAL A 69 -8.36 4.70 10.31
C VAL A 69 -9.43 5.77 10.19
N ALA A 70 -9.44 6.52 9.09
CA ALA A 70 -10.45 7.56 8.84
C ALA A 70 -11.86 6.97 8.79
N ALA A 71 -12.06 5.85 8.07
CA ALA A 71 -13.36 5.19 8.00
C ALA A 71 -13.81 4.63 9.36
N ALA A 72 -12.89 4.08 10.15
CA ALA A 72 -13.19 3.61 11.50
C ALA A 72 -13.59 4.77 12.44
N ILE A 73 -12.87 5.89 12.40
CA ILE A 73 -13.20 7.07 13.21
C ILE A 73 -14.54 7.66 12.79
N VAL A 74 -14.75 7.89 11.49
CA VAL A 74 -16.02 8.44 10.97
C VAL A 74 -17.18 7.53 11.32
N GLY A 75 -17.05 6.22 11.08
CA GLY A 75 -18.07 5.24 11.45
C GLY A 75 -18.37 5.27 12.95
N PHE A 76 -17.34 5.33 13.79
CA PHE A 76 -17.52 5.37 15.24
C PHE A 76 -18.22 6.66 15.68
N CYS A 77 -17.81 7.81 15.16
CA CYS A 77 -18.43 9.10 15.48
C CYS A 77 -19.91 9.16 15.04
N LEU A 78 -20.24 8.68 13.83
CA LEU A 78 -21.61 8.70 13.32
C LEU A 78 -22.54 7.75 14.08
N LEU A 79 -22.00 6.64 14.59
CA LEU A 79 -22.78 5.60 15.27
C LEU A 79 -22.81 5.74 16.79
N ARG A 80 -21.88 6.51 17.38
CA ARG A 80 -21.76 6.65 18.84
C ARG A 80 -23.07 7.06 19.52
N ASP A 81 -23.78 8.02 18.93
CA ASP A 81 -25.01 8.57 19.53
C ASP A 81 -26.27 7.84 19.07
N ARG A 82 -26.11 6.81 18.23
CA ARG A 82 -27.21 6.09 17.62
C ARG A 82 -26.97 4.59 17.74
N CYS A 83 -27.68 3.94 18.65
CA CYS A 83 -27.84 2.49 18.61
C CYS A 83 -28.76 2.14 17.43
N PHE A 84 -28.25 2.27 16.21
CA PHE A 84 -28.94 1.79 15.02
C PHE A 84 -28.86 0.26 15.03
N PRO A 85 -30.01 -0.45 15.02
CA PRO A 85 -30.01 -1.88 14.81
C PRO A 85 -29.48 -2.11 13.40
N MET A 86 -28.28 -2.67 13.31
CA MET A 86 -27.67 -2.97 12.02
C MET A 86 -28.49 -4.09 11.39
N ASN A 87 -29.20 -3.80 10.31
CA ASN A 87 -30.00 -4.81 9.62
C ASN A 87 -29.07 -5.87 9.03
N ASN A 88 -29.44 -7.15 9.10
CA ASN A 88 -28.71 -8.27 8.51
C ASN A 88 -28.31 -8.01 7.05
N HIS A 89 -29.16 -7.31 6.29
CA HIS A 89 -28.87 -6.93 4.91
C HIS A 89 -27.66 -5.99 4.78
N ALA A 90 -27.46 -5.05 5.71
CA ALA A 90 -26.32 -4.15 5.69
C ALA A 90 -25.01 -4.89 6.01
N GLU A 91 -25.04 -5.84 6.95
CA GLU A 91 -23.88 -6.69 7.24
C GLU A 91 -23.48 -7.54 6.04
N ILE A 92 -24.46 -8.21 5.42
CA ILE A 92 -24.24 -9.03 4.22
C ILE A 92 -23.72 -8.18 3.07
N ALA A 93 -24.26 -6.98 2.86
CA ALA A 93 -23.78 -6.07 1.83
C ALA A 93 -22.31 -5.68 2.06
N LEU A 94 -21.93 -5.32 3.29
CA LEU A 94 -20.55 -4.97 3.62
C LEU A 94 -19.60 -6.17 3.47
N SER A 95 -20.01 -7.38 3.87
CA SER A 95 -19.18 -8.58 3.72
C SER A 95 -18.99 -8.98 2.26
N ILE A 96 -20.01 -8.80 1.40
CA ILE A 96 -19.90 -8.96 -0.05
C ILE A 96 -18.91 -7.95 -0.63
N VAL A 97 -19.00 -6.68 -0.23
CA VAL A 97 -18.05 -5.64 -0.71
C VAL A 97 -16.62 -5.98 -0.33
N ILE A 98 -16.37 -6.41 0.92
CA ILE A 98 -15.03 -6.84 1.37
C ILE A 98 -14.54 -8.04 0.54
N SER A 99 -15.40 -9.04 0.33
CA SER A 99 -15.05 -10.24 -0.45
C SER A 99 -14.72 -9.90 -1.91
N VAL A 100 -15.52 -9.04 -2.55
CA VAL A 100 -15.26 -8.55 -3.91
C VAL A 100 -13.94 -7.78 -3.97
N CYS A 101 -13.65 -6.93 -2.97
CA CYS A 101 -12.38 -6.23 -2.90
C CYS A 101 -11.21 -7.22 -2.76
N LEU A 102 -11.31 -8.20 -1.87
CA LEU A 102 -10.28 -9.23 -1.68
C LEU A 102 -10.03 -10.00 -2.98
N THR A 103 -11.07 -10.52 -3.62
CA THR A 103 -10.96 -11.22 -4.91
C THR A 103 -10.34 -10.32 -5.97
N GLY A 104 -10.76 -9.05 -6.05
CA GLY A 104 -10.18 -8.07 -6.96
C GLY A 104 -8.67 -7.89 -6.74
N THR A 105 -8.21 -7.79 -5.50
CA THR A 105 -6.78 -7.62 -5.19
C THR A 105 -5.92 -8.84 -5.48
N ILE A 106 -6.52 -10.03 -5.47
CA ILE A 106 -5.86 -11.29 -5.79
C ILE A 106 -5.80 -11.49 -7.30
N VAL A 107 -6.91 -11.26 -8.00
CA VAL A 107 -7.05 -11.53 -9.45
C VAL A 107 -6.37 -10.47 -10.30
N PHE A 108 -6.48 -9.18 -9.93
CA PHE A 108 -5.94 -8.12 -10.77
C PHE A 108 -4.42 -7.99 -10.62
N ARG A 109 -3.73 -7.97 -11.76
CA ARG A 109 -2.30 -7.66 -11.83
C ARG A 109 -2.03 -6.30 -11.16
N PRO A 110 -0.93 -6.16 -10.41
CA PRO A 110 -0.56 -4.92 -9.75
C PRO A 110 -0.55 -3.75 -10.74
N SER A 111 -1.55 -2.89 -10.63
CA SER A 111 -1.80 -1.76 -11.53
C SER A 111 -2.26 -0.55 -10.73
N THR A 112 -2.35 0.63 -11.33
CA THR A 112 -2.89 1.82 -10.64
C THR A 112 -4.31 1.59 -10.15
N LYS A 113 -5.10 0.80 -10.91
CA LYS A 113 -6.49 0.45 -10.58
C LYS A 113 -6.59 -0.41 -9.32
N SER A 114 -5.64 -1.34 -9.10
CA SER A 114 -5.66 -2.19 -7.90
C SER A 114 -5.40 -1.40 -6.61
N GLY A 115 -4.75 -0.23 -6.69
CA GLY A 115 -4.59 0.66 -5.54
C GLY A 115 -5.93 1.20 -5.02
N VAL A 116 -6.85 1.56 -5.92
CA VAL A 116 -8.20 2.02 -5.54
C VAL A 116 -8.94 0.91 -4.80
N ILE A 117 -8.84 -0.32 -5.28
CA ILE A 117 -9.46 -1.50 -4.64
C ILE A 117 -8.92 -1.69 -3.23
N ASN A 118 -7.60 -1.55 -3.02
CA ASN A 118 -7.00 -1.64 -1.69
C ASN A 118 -7.54 -0.58 -0.73
N HIS A 119 -7.69 0.68 -1.17
CA HIS A 119 -8.25 1.75 -0.34
C HIS A 119 -9.73 1.53 -0.01
N VAL A 120 -10.54 1.11 -0.98
CA VAL A 120 -11.96 0.80 -0.75
C VAL A 120 -12.10 -0.38 0.21
N GLY A 121 -11.31 -1.44 0.02
CA GLY A 121 -11.29 -2.60 0.91
C GLY A 121 -10.89 -2.22 2.35
N ALA A 122 -9.82 -1.45 2.50
CA ALA A 122 -9.33 -0.97 3.80
C ALA A 122 -10.37 -0.07 4.50
N ALA A 123 -10.95 0.90 3.79
CA ALA A 123 -11.99 1.77 4.35
C ALA A 123 -13.24 0.97 4.77
N THR A 124 -13.66 -0.01 3.98
CA THR A 124 -14.82 -0.85 4.30
C THR A 124 -14.56 -1.69 5.56
N CYS A 125 -13.35 -2.23 5.72
CA CYS A 125 -12.95 -2.95 6.94
C CYS A 125 -12.98 -2.03 8.18
N GLY A 126 -12.50 -0.79 8.05
CA GLY A 126 -12.53 0.20 9.12
C GLY A 126 -13.97 0.57 9.53
N ALA A 127 -14.85 0.81 8.55
CA ALA A 127 -16.26 1.09 8.80
C ALA A 127 -16.96 -0.08 9.50
N PHE A 128 -16.73 -1.32 9.04
CA PHE A 128 -17.31 -2.51 9.66
C PHE A 128 -16.85 -2.68 11.11
N MET A 129 -15.57 -2.43 11.38
CA MET A 129 -15.02 -2.48 12.73
C MET A 129 -15.70 -1.49 13.67
N ALA A 130 -15.97 -0.27 13.19
CA ALA A 130 -16.70 0.73 13.96
C ALA A 130 -18.15 0.30 14.23
N CYS A 131 -18.85 -0.24 13.23
CA CYS A 131 -20.19 -0.79 13.40
C CYS A 131 -20.23 -1.93 14.43
N SER A 132 -19.32 -2.91 14.30
CA SER A 132 -19.20 -4.04 15.23
C SER A 132 -18.90 -3.57 16.64
N ARG A 133 -17.99 -2.58 16.80
CA ARG A 133 -17.68 -2.02 18.13
C ARG A 133 -18.88 -1.31 18.74
N ASN A 134 -19.63 -0.54 17.96
CA ASN A 134 -20.81 0.18 18.45
C ASN A 134 -21.93 -0.78 18.86
N ALA A 135 -22.21 -1.81 18.06
CA ALA A 135 -23.20 -2.83 18.37
C ALA A 135 -22.91 -3.53 19.71
N ASN A 136 -21.63 -3.83 19.99
CA ASN A 136 -21.20 -4.40 21.26
C ASN A 136 -21.44 -3.45 22.45
N LEU A 137 -21.25 -2.14 22.26
CA LEU A 137 -21.48 -1.14 23.32
C LEU A 137 -22.97 -0.97 23.64
N CYS A 138 -23.85 -1.12 22.65
CA CYS A 138 -25.30 -1.05 22.85
C CYS A 138 -25.89 -2.29 23.56
N GLY A 139 -25.08 -3.33 23.84
CA GLY A 139 -25.54 -4.53 24.56
C GLY A 139 -26.53 -5.39 23.79
N THR A 140 -26.69 -5.15 22.49
CA THR A 140 -27.65 -5.85 21.65
C THR A 140 -27.03 -7.17 21.16
N SER A 141 -27.12 -8.22 21.99
CA SER A 141 -26.54 -9.56 21.74
C SER A 141 -27.03 -10.23 20.46
N ASP A 142 -28.25 -9.88 20.01
CA ASP A 142 -28.92 -10.54 18.89
C ASP A 142 -28.40 -10.12 17.52
N TYR A 143 -27.61 -9.04 17.48
CA TYR A 143 -27.00 -8.51 16.26
C TYR A 143 -25.55 -8.97 16.11
N ALA A 144 -25.10 -9.94 16.92
CA ALA A 144 -23.79 -10.56 16.76
C ALA A 144 -23.77 -11.53 15.55
N MET A 145 -23.77 -10.93 14.36
CA MET A 145 -23.11 -11.37 13.13
C MET A 145 -23.70 -12.57 12.37
N GLY A 146 -24.40 -12.25 11.27
CA GLY A 146 -24.93 -13.24 10.33
C GLY A 146 -23.88 -14.18 9.71
N CYS A 147 -22.63 -13.74 9.53
CA CYS A 147 -21.55 -14.59 8.99
C CYS A 147 -20.96 -15.58 10.01
N MET A 148 -21.07 -15.31 11.32
CA MET A 148 -20.57 -16.20 12.37
C MET A 148 -21.69 -17.06 12.98
N THR A 149 -22.89 -17.06 12.39
CA THR A 149 -23.98 -17.99 12.77
C THR A 149 -23.58 -19.46 12.60
N LEU A 150 -22.57 -19.75 11.77
CA LEU A 150 -21.90 -21.06 11.69
C LEU A 150 -21.22 -21.48 13.01
N LEU A 151 -20.97 -20.54 13.93
CA LEU A 151 -20.40 -20.79 15.26
C LEU A 151 -21.48 -20.64 16.35
N SER A 152 -22.59 -21.36 16.19
CA SER A 152 -23.73 -21.34 17.11
C SER A 152 -23.42 -21.78 18.55
N GLY A 153 -22.22 -22.30 18.84
CA GLY A 153 -21.80 -22.73 20.19
C GLY A 153 -20.84 -21.80 20.94
N VAL A 154 -20.46 -20.64 20.38
CA VAL A 154 -19.45 -19.75 20.98
C VAL A 154 -20.11 -18.64 21.81
N PRO A 155 -19.64 -18.36 23.05
CA PRO A 155 -20.13 -17.23 23.85
C PRO A 155 -20.09 -15.90 23.10
N GLY A 156 -21.11 -15.05 23.29
CA GLY A 156 -21.27 -13.79 22.56
C GLY A 156 -20.06 -12.87 22.64
N GLU A 157 -19.40 -12.78 23.81
CA GLU A 157 -18.20 -11.96 23.99
C GLU A 157 -17.02 -12.44 23.14
N THR A 158 -16.81 -13.76 23.05
CA THR A 158 -15.76 -14.36 22.21
C THR A 158 -16.04 -14.13 20.73
N ARG A 159 -17.33 -14.19 20.32
CA ARG A 159 -17.76 -13.91 18.94
C ARG A 159 -17.48 -12.46 18.54
N ALA A 160 -17.81 -11.51 19.41
CA ALA A 160 -17.55 -10.09 19.22
C ALA A 160 -16.05 -9.80 19.02
N ARG A 161 -15.20 -10.33 19.90
CA ARG A 161 -13.73 -10.19 19.80
C ARG A 161 -13.19 -10.82 18.51
N GLY A 162 -13.67 -12.01 18.15
CA GLY A 162 -13.27 -12.69 16.92
C GLY A 162 -13.55 -11.88 15.66
N SER A 163 -14.70 -11.20 15.61
CA SER A 163 -15.04 -10.34 14.47
C SER A 163 -14.09 -9.14 14.33
N LEU A 164 -13.82 -8.43 15.42
CA LEU A 164 -12.92 -7.28 15.42
C LEU A 164 -11.52 -7.68 14.92
N VAL A 165 -11.03 -8.82 15.38
CA VAL A 165 -9.74 -9.37 14.93
C VAL A 165 -9.77 -9.70 13.45
N MET A 166 -10.82 -10.36 12.94
CA MET A 166 -10.93 -10.67 11.50
C MET A 166 -10.89 -9.41 10.62
N PHE A 167 -11.70 -8.39 10.93
CA PHE A 167 -11.73 -7.17 10.11
C PHE A 167 -10.46 -6.34 10.24
N PHE A 168 -9.80 -6.40 11.40
CA PHE A 168 -8.46 -5.84 11.55
C PHE A 168 -7.48 -6.53 10.61
N LEU A 169 -7.41 -7.87 10.64
CA LEU A 169 -6.52 -8.63 9.75
C LEU A 169 -6.84 -8.39 8.27
N ALA A 170 -8.12 -8.30 7.89
CA ALA A 170 -8.53 -7.98 6.53
C ALA A 170 -8.08 -6.55 6.12
N GLY A 171 -8.22 -5.56 7.01
CA GLY A 171 -7.70 -4.21 6.78
C GLY A 171 -6.18 -4.21 6.57
N PHE A 172 -5.44 -4.92 7.42
CA PHE A 172 -3.99 -5.07 7.29
C PHE A 172 -3.58 -5.78 6.00
N PHE A 173 -4.34 -6.78 5.56
CA PHE A 173 -4.10 -7.44 4.29
C PHE A 173 -4.12 -6.44 3.12
N PHE A 174 -5.12 -5.57 3.04
CA PHE A 174 -5.17 -4.54 1.99
C PHE A 174 -4.01 -3.54 2.07
N VAL A 175 -3.61 -3.16 3.28
CA VAL A 175 -2.44 -2.28 3.50
C VAL A 175 -1.16 -2.96 3.03
N PHE A 176 -0.91 -4.20 3.45
CA PHE A 176 0.28 -4.96 3.06
C PHE A 176 0.31 -5.25 1.57
N ARG A 177 -0.86 -5.52 0.96
CA ARG A 177 -0.96 -5.73 -0.48
C ARG A 177 -0.63 -4.45 -1.26
N GLU A 178 -1.05 -3.29 -0.77
CA GLU A 178 -0.69 -2.00 -1.35
C GLU A 178 0.81 -1.73 -1.24
N ALA A 179 1.37 -2.01 -0.07
CA ALA A 179 2.80 -1.98 0.19
C ALA A 179 3.57 -2.86 -0.83
N ASP A 180 3.25 -4.15 -0.89
CA ASP A 180 3.84 -5.14 -1.80
C ASP A 180 3.77 -4.69 -3.27
N ARG A 181 2.61 -4.15 -3.70
CA ARG A 181 2.43 -3.58 -5.04
C ARG A 181 3.41 -2.43 -5.35
N VAL A 182 3.73 -1.60 -4.36
CA VAL A 182 4.70 -0.51 -4.58
C VAL A 182 6.12 -1.05 -4.57
N TRP A 183 6.46 -1.96 -3.66
CA TRP A 183 7.77 -2.62 -3.64
C TRP A 183 8.07 -3.39 -4.93
N ALA A 184 7.12 -4.17 -5.43
CA ALA A 184 7.27 -4.90 -6.70
C ALA A 184 7.57 -3.95 -7.88
N ARG A 185 6.96 -2.75 -7.91
CA ARG A 185 7.25 -1.74 -8.94
C ARG A 185 8.61 -1.08 -8.77
N CYS A 186 9.08 -0.92 -7.53
CA CYS A 186 10.44 -0.46 -7.29
C CYS A 186 11.46 -1.53 -7.71
N ALA A 187 11.24 -2.79 -7.35
CA ALA A 187 12.10 -3.91 -7.73
C ALA A 187 12.19 -4.09 -9.25
N ALA A 188 11.04 -4.06 -9.95
CA ALA A 188 11.01 -4.18 -11.41
C ALA A 188 11.76 -3.05 -12.14
N ARG A 189 11.82 -1.85 -11.54
CA ARG A 189 12.61 -0.73 -12.09
C ARG A 189 14.09 -0.87 -11.79
N GLY A 190 14.45 -1.35 -10.60
CA GLY A 190 15.84 -1.64 -10.25
C GLY A 190 16.44 -2.74 -11.13
N ALA A 191 15.66 -3.76 -11.48
CA ALA A 191 16.10 -4.82 -12.40
C ALA A 191 16.26 -4.36 -13.86
N ALA A 192 15.71 -3.20 -14.22
CA ALA A 192 15.84 -2.62 -15.56
C ALA A 192 17.02 -1.64 -15.70
N GLN A 193 17.74 -1.37 -14.60
CA GLN A 193 18.91 -0.49 -14.54
C GLN A 193 20.20 -1.29 -14.62
#